data_AF-A0A1H9DXU5-F1
#
_entry.id   AF-A0A1H9DXU5-F1
#
_cell.length_a   1.000
_cell.length_b   1.000
_cell.length_c   1.000
_cell.angle_alpha   90.00
_cell.angle_beta   90.00
_cell.angle_gamma   90.00
#
_symmetry.space_group_name_H-M   'P 1'
#
loop_
_entity.id
_entity.type
_entity.pdbx_description
1 polymer ?
#
loop_
_entity_poly.entity_id
_entity_poly.type
_entity_poly.pdbx_seq_one_letter_code
_entity_poly.pdbx_strand_id
1 'polypeptide(L)'
;MKVYNDKGFTLVELVVAFAILALIATGIIGIMSSNSVLFRKTKKDINISTSAQESYNKLTEDLMQAKYVYIEGGTCTSELVFPKTEPGSTSDTINKVQLLKTSDINILKDSSLNGGLDSFFTNLTSSPAAIKTAVNNDTSFNSYYNTFRYMSDEEKAEYKRFLASLPGGTYTSYTSNKLKTVNAMNVATYNNVYISKIVLLYAVPLDSKYVPDALEASAQEPDPANPGTNKFKDNDYCLETITFQDDKMYITNSYRYMTDMNTTTTLSDDNLFATDINYVVGSSANIPGVVAKIDGDNDSIMLDVYFAKYNMSYQNKGMTVIRNSYVLHDAK
;
A
#
# COMPACT_ATOMS: atom_id res chain seq x y z
N MET A 1 -61.66 -36.51 53.65
CA MET A 1 -61.60 -35.63 52.45
C MET A 1 -60.99 -34.30 52.88
N LYS A 2 -59.81 -33.93 52.38
CA LYS A 2 -59.27 -32.57 52.57
C LYS A 2 -59.97 -31.65 51.59
N VAL A 3 -60.71 -30.67 52.10
CA VAL A 3 -61.33 -29.63 51.30
C VAL A 3 -60.22 -28.64 50.91
N TYR A 4 -59.93 -28.54 49.61
CA TYR A 4 -59.08 -27.47 49.09
C TYR A 4 -59.83 -26.15 49.25
N ASN A 5 -59.25 -25.23 50.01
CA ASN A 5 -59.82 -23.92 50.25
C ASN A 5 -59.30 -22.98 49.17
N ASP A 6 -59.97 -22.96 48.02
CA ASP A 6 -59.67 -22.01 46.94
C ASP A 6 -60.16 -20.63 47.35
N LYS A 7 -59.36 -19.95 48.19
CA LYS A 7 -59.51 -18.52 48.41
C LYS A 7 -59.07 -17.83 47.11
N GLY A 8 -60.05 -17.41 46.31
CA GLY A 8 -59.79 -16.64 45.10
C GLY A 8 -58.87 -15.44 45.38
N PHE A 9 -57.98 -15.15 44.43
CA PHE A 9 -57.05 -14.02 44.53
C PHE A 9 -57.80 -12.71 44.71
N THR A 10 -57.35 -11.88 45.64
CA THR A 10 -57.90 -10.53 45.79
C THR A 10 -57.40 -9.63 44.65
N LEU A 11 -58.19 -8.63 44.27
CA LEU A 11 -57.83 -7.71 43.19
C LEU A 11 -56.50 -6.99 43.45
N VAL A 12 -56.18 -6.72 44.72
CA VAL A 12 -54.91 -6.10 45.14
C VAL A 12 -53.72 -7.03 44.88
N GLU A 13 -53.83 -8.31 45.23
CA GLU A 13 -52.76 -9.29 44.97
C GLU A 13 -52.51 -9.47 43.47
N LEU A 14 -53.57 -9.44 42.65
CA LEU A 14 -53.46 -9.52 41.20
C LEU A 14 -52.71 -8.31 40.62
N VAL A 15 -53.04 -7.10 41.08
CA VAL A 15 -52.40 -5.85 40.61
C VAL A 15 -50.94 -5.79 41.03
N VAL A 16 -50.62 -6.19 42.26
CA VAL A 16 -49.23 -6.23 42.75
C VAL A 16 -48.41 -7.26 41.97
N ALA A 17 -48.96 -8.46 41.73
CA ALA A 17 -48.29 -9.48 40.93
C ALA A 17 -48.03 -8.98 39.49
N PHE A 18 -49.00 -8.31 38.87
CA PHE A 18 -48.85 -7.76 37.52
C PHE A 18 -47.80 -6.65 37.46
N ALA A 19 -47.75 -5.78 38.47
CA ALA A 19 -46.74 -4.72 38.57
C ALA A 19 -45.32 -5.28 38.70
N ILE A 20 -45.12 -6.31 39.53
CA ILE A 20 -43.82 -6.98 39.70
C ILE A 20 -43.40 -7.66 38.38
N LEU A 21 -44.33 -8.35 37.72
CA LEU A 21 -44.06 -9.05 36.46
C LEU A 21 -43.69 -8.07 35.34
N ALA A 22 -44.39 -6.93 35.26
CA ALA A 22 -44.07 -5.86 34.31
C ALA A 22 -42.69 -5.24 34.58
N LEU A 23 -42.32 -5.06 35.84
CA LEU A 23 -41.02 -4.50 36.24
C LEU A 23 -39.88 -5.46 35.89
N ILE A 24 -40.05 -6.76 36.16
CA ILE A 24 -39.08 -7.80 35.80
C ILE A 24 -38.94 -7.90 34.27
N ALA A 25 -40.05 -7.93 33.53
CA ALA A 25 -40.03 -7.99 32.07
C ALA A 25 -39.31 -6.76 31.47
N THR A 26 -39.60 -5.57 31.98
CA THR A 26 -38.93 -4.32 31.55
C THR A 26 -37.44 -4.34 31.87
N GLY A 27 -37.05 -4.86 33.04
CA GLY A 27 -35.65 -5.03 33.42
C GLY A 27 -34.88 -5.96 32.48
N ILE A 28 -35.46 -7.12 32.15
CA ILE A 28 -34.84 -8.09 31.22
C ILE A 28 -34.70 -7.50 29.81
N ILE A 29 -35.74 -6.84 29.31
CA ILE A 29 -35.71 -6.18 27.99
C ILE A 29 -34.69 -5.04 27.97
N GLY A 30 -34.59 -4.27 29.05
CA GLY A 30 -33.59 -3.21 29.21
C GLY A 30 -32.16 -3.75 29.14
N ILE A 31 -31.87 -4.82 29.89
CA ILE A 31 -30.55 -5.47 29.90
C ILE A 31 -30.22 -6.09 28.53
N MET A 32 -31.18 -6.80 27.90
CA MET A 32 -30.98 -7.40 26.58
C MET A 32 -30.76 -6.34 25.49
N SER A 33 -31.49 -5.21 25.53
CA SER A 33 -31.32 -4.13 24.56
C SER A 33 -29.96 -3.45 24.70
N SER A 34 -29.52 -3.16 25.92
CA SER A 34 -28.22 -2.57 26.21
C SER A 34 -27.07 -3.49 25.76
N ASN A 35 -27.14 -4.77 26.13
CA ASN A 35 -26.14 -5.75 25.73
C ASN A 35 -26.12 -5.94 24.21
N SER A 36 -27.27 -5.96 23.54
CA SER A 36 -27.33 -6.09 22.07
C SER A 36 -26.67 -4.92 21.36
N VAL A 37 -26.86 -3.69 21.85
CA VAL A 37 -26.18 -2.49 21.30
C VAL A 37 -24.67 -2.59 21.54
N LEU A 38 -24.25 -3.02 22.74
CA LEU A 38 -22.84 -3.23 23.07
C LEU A 38 -22.19 -4.29 22.16
N PHE A 39 -22.82 -5.46 22.01
CA PHE A 39 -22.32 -6.52 21.12
C PHE A 39 -22.20 -6.06 19.67
N ARG A 40 -23.17 -5.29 19.17
CA ARG A 40 -23.10 -4.72 17.81
C ARG A 40 -21.96 -3.74 17.66
N LYS A 41 -21.70 -2.92 18.69
CA LYS A 41 -20.53 -2.03 18.72
C LYS A 41 -19.26 -2.86 18.72
N THR A 42 -19.03 -3.71 19.72
CA THR A 42 -17.84 -4.58 19.81
C THR A 42 -17.57 -5.38 18.54
N LYS A 43 -18.60 -5.91 17.86
CA LYS A 43 -18.42 -6.59 16.57
C LYS A 43 -17.89 -5.66 15.47
N LYS A 44 -18.41 -4.44 15.38
CA LYS A 44 -17.91 -3.43 14.43
C LYS A 44 -16.49 -3.00 14.78
N ASP A 45 -16.20 -2.81 16.06
CA ASP A 45 -14.87 -2.46 16.58
C ASP A 45 -13.82 -3.51 16.16
N ILE A 46 -14.13 -4.80 16.35
CA ILE A 46 -13.26 -5.91 15.95
C ILE A 46 -13.03 -5.89 14.44
N ASN A 47 -14.09 -5.73 13.63
CA ASN A 47 -13.96 -5.74 12.18
C ASN A 47 -13.02 -4.63 11.66
N ILE A 48 -13.14 -3.40 12.19
CA ILE A 48 -12.26 -2.29 11.80
C ILE A 48 -10.83 -2.55 12.27
N SER A 49 -10.65 -3.04 13.50
CA SER A 49 -9.34 -3.39 14.03
C SER A 49 -8.65 -4.48 13.20
N THR A 50 -9.39 -5.51 12.79
CA THR A 50 -8.88 -6.59 11.93
C THR A 50 -8.50 -6.07 10.56
N SER A 51 -9.39 -5.32 9.89
CA SER A 51 -9.11 -4.73 8.58
C SER A 51 -7.89 -3.81 8.63
N ALA A 52 -7.78 -2.99 9.69
CA ALA A 52 -6.62 -2.12 9.88
C ALA A 52 -5.31 -2.90 10.00
N GLN A 53 -5.32 -4.02 10.74
CA GLN A 53 -4.15 -4.87 10.91
C GLN A 53 -3.80 -5.58 9.60
N GLU A 54 -4.79 -6.09 8.86
CA GLU A 54 -4.60 -6.76 7.57
C GLU A 54 -4.01 -5.81 6.52
N SER A 55 -4.56 -4.60 6.38
CA SER A 55 -4.00 -3.59 5.46
C SER A 55 -2.60 -3.16 5.84
N TYR A 56 -2.34 -2.97 7.13
CA TYR A 56 -1.01 -2.61 7.61
C TYR A 56 0.01 -3.72 7.35
N ASN A 57 -0.36 -4.98 7.63
CA ASN A 57 0.49 -6.14 7.38
C ASN A 57 0.78 -6.30 5.90
N LYS A 58 -0.25 -6.21 5.05
CA LYS A 58 -0.11 -6.27 3.58
C LYS A 58 0.89 -5.22 3.08
N LEU A 59 0.68 -3.94 3.43
CA LEU A 59 1.59 -2.85 3.06
C LEU A 59 3.03 -3.10 3.52
N THR A 60 3.19 -3.57 4.75
CA THR A 60 4.51 -3.85 5.33
C THR A 60 5.20 -5.01 4.62
N GLU A 61 4.49 -6.11 4.38
CA GLU A 61 5.03 -7.31 3.72
C GLU A 61 5.43 -7.02 2.27
N ASP A 62 4.60 -6.28 1.53
CA ASP A 62 4.89 -5.92 0.14
C ASP A 62 6.10 -4.98 0.06
N LEU A 63 6.17 -3.98 0.96
CA LEU A 63 7.33 -3.08 1.05
C LEU A 63 8.60 -3.83 1.45
N MET A 64 8.51 -4.85 2.31
CA MET A 64 9.67 -5.66 2.71
C MET A 64 10.21 -6.52 1.58
N GLN A 65 9.35 -6.98 0.68
CA GLN A 65 9.69 -7.87 -0.45
C GLN A 65 10.05 -7.11 -1.72
N ALA A 66 9.74 -5.81 -1.78
CA ALA A 66 9.96 -4.98 -2.96
C ALA A 66 11.43 -4.93 -3.39
N LYS A 67 11.65 -5.20 -4.68
CA LYS A 67 12.92 -4.99 -5.40
C LYS A 67 13.04 -3.56 -5.90
N TYR A 68 11.93 -2.97 -6.35
CA TYR A 68 11.83 -1.56 -6.73
C TYR A 68 10.57 -0.94 -6.13
N VAL A 69 10.65 0.33 -5.73
CA VAL A 69 9.59 1.05 -5.04
C VAL A 69 9.43 2.44 -5.64
N TYR A 70 8.20 2.82 -5.92
CA TYR A 70 7.78 4.17 -6.20
C TYR A 70 6.67 4.57 -5.23
N ILE A 71 6.77 5.76 -4.65
CA ILE A 71 5.76 6.30 -3.73
C ILE A 71 5.30 7.66 -4.26
N GLU A 72 4.01 7.80 -4.45
CA GLU A 72 3.34 9.05 -4.78
C GLU A 72 2.56 9.55 -3.58
N GLY A 73 2.64 10.85 -3.33
CA GLY A 73 1.87 11.47 -2.28
C GLY A 73 1.97 12.98 -2.28
N GLY A 74 1.70 13.57 -1.14
CA GLY A 74 1.81 14.99 -0.89
C GLY A 74 2.49 15.30 0.43
N THR A 75 3.12 16.46 0.50
CA THR A 75 3.58 17.05 1.76
C THR A 75 2.84 18.36 1.99
N CYS A 76 2.58 18.67 3.25
CA CYS A 76 2.01 19.95 3.66
C CYS A 76 2.84 20.53 4.81
N THR A 77 2.68 21.83 5.03
CA THR A 77 3.43 22.57 6.05
C THR A 77 2.97 22.23 7.46
N SER A 78 1.69 21.92 7.64
CA SER A 78 1.09 21.52 8.91
C SER A 78 0.87 20.02 8.97
N GLU A 79 0.94 19.43 10.15
CA GLU A 79 0.48 18.05 10.34
C GLU A 79 -1.04 17.97 10.23
N LEU A 80 -1.52 17.14 9.30
CA LEU A 80 -2.95 16.88 9.13
C LEU A 80 -3.51 16.02 10.28
N VAL A 81 -4.70 16.38 10.74
CA VAL A 81 -5.43 15.65 11.77
C VAL A 81 -6.51 14.81 11.10
N PHE A 82 -6.55 13.52 11.44
CA PHE A 82 -7.52 12.53 10.94
C PHE A 82 -8.62 12.31 12.00
N PRO A 83 -9.81 12.93 11.88
CA PRO A 83 -10.85 12.88 12.91
C PRO A 83 -11.60 11.54 12.93
N LYS A 84 -12.25 11.21 14.06
CA LYS A 84 -12.89 9.89 14.24
C LYS A 84 -14.30 9.75 13.65
N THR A 85 -14.99 10.88 13.47
CA THR A 85 -16.43 10.93 13.17
C THR A 85 -16.74 11.28 11.73
N GLU A 86 -15.98 12.20 11.17
CA GLU A 86 -16.19 12.75 9.82
C GLU A 86 -14.82 12.91 9.16
N PRO A 87 -14.77 12.88 7.81
CA PRO A 87 -13.57 13.26 7.08
C PRO A 87 -13.08 14.63 7.56
N GLY A 88 -11.78 14.73 7.84
CA GLY A 88 -11.20 16.03 8.18
C GLY A 88 -11.31 17.00 7.02
N SER A 89 -11.08 18.29 7.27
CA SER A 89 -10.89 19.27 6.21
C SER A 89 -9.63 20.07 6.46
N THR A 90 -8.93 20.43 5.38
CA THR A 90 -7.74 21.29 5.45
C THR A 90 -7.73 22.31 4.32
N SER A 91 -7.24 23.51 4.64
CA SER A 91 -6.92 24.55 3.66
C SER A 91 -5.45 24.52 3.21
N ASP A 92 -4.67 23.57 3.74
CA ASP A 92 -3.24 23.49 3.43
C ASP A 92 -3.01 23.12 1.97
N THR A 93 -2.04 23.81 1.36
CA THR A 93 -1.60 23.48 0.01
C THR A 93 -0.78 22.20 0.03
N ILE A 94 -1.22 21.21 -0.75
CA ILE A 94 -0.53 19.94 -0.90
C ILE A 94 0.52 20.04 -2.00
N ASN A 95 1.78 19.99 -1.62
CA ASN A 95 2.88 19.89 -2.56
C ASN A 95 3.04 18.43 -2.95
N LYS A 96 2.76 18.11 -4.22
CA LYS A 96 2.92 16.75 -4.75
C LYS A 96 4.36 16.29 -4.65
N VAL A 97 4.55 15.06 -4.20
CA VAL A 97 5.85 14.42 -4.09
C VAL A 97 5.76 13.05 -4.76
N GLN A 98 6.65 12.84 -5.72
CA GLN A 98 6.85 11.56 -6.41
C GLN A 98 8.24 11.08 -6.05
N LEU A 99 8.33 10.06 -5.21
CA LEU A 99 9.57 9.52 -4.67
C LEU A 99 10.03 8.33 -5.52
N LEU A 100 11.25 8.47 -6.01
CA LEU A 100 11.93 7.45 -6.79
C LEU A 100 13.44 7.59 -6.55
N LYS A 101 14.16 6.50 -6.76
CA LYS A 101 15.61 6.44 -6.72
C LYS A 101 16.23 7.40 -7.75
N THR A 102 17.37 7.99 -7.43
CA THR A 102 18.01 8.99 -8.30
C THR A 102 18.42 8.43 -9.66
N SER A 103 18.97 7.21 -9.72
CA SER A 103 19.28 6.53 -11.00
C SER A 103 18.06 6.41 -11.90
N ASP A 104 16.90 6.07 -11.33
CA ASP A 104 15.67 5.83 -12.09
C ASP A 104 15.13 7.13 -12.70
N ILE A 105 15.19 8.22 -11.93
CA ILE A 105 14.82 9.55 -12.42
C ILE A 105 15.72 9.98 -13.57
N ASN A 106 17.02 9.71 -13.46
CA ASN A 106 17.98 10.00 -14.51
C ASN A 106 17.70 9.18 -15.76
N ILE A 107 17.35 7.89 -15.65
CA ILE A 107 16.91 7.07 -16.79
C ILE A 107 15.64 7.65 -17.42
N LEU A 108 14.63 8.02 -16.63
CA LEU A 108 13.38 8.57 -17.16
C LEU A 108 13.61 9.90 -17.91
N LYS A 109 14.51 10.75 -17.41
CA LYS A 109 14.91 11.98 -18.10
C LYS A 109 15.72 11.70 -19.35
N ASP A 110 16.77 10.89 -19.24
CA ASP A 110 17.73 10.63 -20.32
C ASP A 110 17.13 9.80 -21.45
N SER A 111 16.18 8.91 -21.15
CA SER A 111 15.45 8.15 -22.15
C SER A 111 14.61 9.03 -23.08
N SER A 112 14.13 10.18 -22.60
CA SER A 112 13.45 11.16 -23.46
C SER A 112 14.37 11.77 -24.52
N LEU A 113 15.68 11.82 -24.27
CA LEU A 113 16.70 12.30 -25.20
C LEU A 113 17.13 11.22 -26.22
N ASN A 114 16.71 9.96 -26.02
CA ASN A 114 17.09 8.82 -26.84
C ASN A 114 15.87 8.03 -27.37
N GLY A 115 14.82 8.72 -27.79
CA GLY A 115 13.69 8.08 -28.47
C GLY A 115 12.84 7.16 -27.57
N GLY A 116 12.82 7.41 -26.25
CA GLY A 116 11.98 6.71 -25.28
C GLY A 116 12.69 5.56 -24.56
N LEU A 117 11.98 4.96 -23.58
CA LEU A 117 12.52 3.91 -22.72
C LEU A 117 12.99 2.68 -23.50
N ASP A 118 12.24 2.23 -24.51
CA ASP A 118 12.61 1.03 -25.27
C ASP A 118 13.93 1.21 -26.03
N SER A 119 14.02 2.27 -26.83
CA SER A 119 15.23 2.65 -27.58
C SER A 119 16.42 2.85 -26.64
N PHE A 120 16.20 3.52 -25.51
CA PHE A 120 17.22 3.76 -24.51
C PHE A 120 17.78 2.46 -23.92
N PHE A 121 16.94 1.51 -23.50
CA PHE A 121 17.39 0.24 -22.93
C PHE A 121 18.13 -0.64 -23.97
N THR A 122 17.65 -0.66 -25.21
CA THR A 122 18.33 -1.35 -26.32
C THR A 122 19.72 -0.77 -26.55
N ASN A 123 19.83 0.56 -26.67
CA ASN A 123 21.08 1.25 -26.90
C ASN A 123 22.02 1.20 -25.69
N LEU A 124 21.50 1.19 -24.47
CA LEU A 124 22.31 1.03 -23.26
C LEU A 124 22.98 -0.35 -23.18
N THR A 125 22.36 -1.36 -23.79
CA THR A 125 22.91 -2.72 -23.85
C THR A 125 23.88 -2.88 -25.02
N SER A 126 23.56 -2.35 -26.20
CA SER A 126 24.32 -2.56 -27.43
C SER A 126 25.41 -1.50 -27.68
N SER A 127 25.21 -0.25 -27.24
CA SER A 127 26.11 0.88 -27.47
C SER A 127 26.06 1.91 -26.32
N PRO A 128 26.62 1.58 -25.13
CA PRO A 128 26.63 2.49 -23.99
C PRO A 128 27.30 3.84 -24.28
N ALA A 129 28.31 3.86 -25.15
CA ALA A 129 29.00 5.10 -25.54
C ALA A 129 28.09 6.06 -26.31
N ALA A 130 27.13 5.55 -27.10
CA ALA A 130 26.15 6.37 -27.80
C ALA A 130 25.16 7.01 -26.81
N ILE A 131 24.72 6.26 -25.79
CA ILE A 131 23.91 6.82 -24.69
C ILE A 131 24.68 7.92 -23.97
N LYS A 132 25.92 7.65 -23.56
CA LYS A 132 26.76 8.62 -22.86
C LYS A 132 26.89 9.93 -23.64
N THR A 133 27.09 9.82 -24.96
CA THR A 133 27.18 10.97 -25.87
C THR A 133 25.85 11.72 -25.99
N ALA A 134 24.73 11.00 -26.13
CA ALA A 134 23.40 11.58 -26.27
C ALA A 134 22.94 12.33 -25.00
N VAL A 135 23.28 11.79 -23.83
CA VAL A 135 22.94 12.37 -22.53
C VAL A 135 23.78 13.61 -22.22
N ASN A 136 25.03 13.65 -22.69
CA ASN A 136 25.98 14.75 -22.45
C ASN A 136 26.11 15.14 -20.96
N ASN A 137 25.98 14.15 -20.08
CA ASN A 137 26.08 14.31 -18.63
C ASN A 137 26.63 13.02 -18.01
N ASP A 138 27.95 12.98 -17.85
CA ASP A 138 28.67 11.82 -17.30
C ASP A 138 28.19 11.44 -15.90
N THR A 139 27.78 12.40 -15.08
CA THR A 139 27.27 12.14 -13.73
C THR A 139 25.93 11.42 -13.77
N SER A 140 25.00 11.88 -14.62
CA SER A 140 23.72 11.20 -14.84
C SER A 140 23.95 9.79 -15.36
N PHE A 141 24.76 9.65 -16.42
CA PHE A 141 25.07 8.36 -17.02
C PHE A 141 25.66 7.36 -16.02
N ASN A 142 26.67 7.78 -15.26
CA ASN A 142 27.35 6.91 -14.31
C ASN A 142 26.43 6.47 -13.15
N SER A 143 25.43 7.30 -12.78
CA SER A 143 24.50 6.99 -11.69
C SER A 143 23.67 5.73 -11.94
N TYR A 144 23.23 5.48 -13.18
CA TYR A 144 22.49 4.27 -13.53
C TYR A 144 23.33 3.20 -14.21
N TYR A 145 24.36 3.56 -14.98
CA TYR A 145 25.11 2.60 -15.79
C TYR A 145 25.83 1.54 -14.95
N ASN A 146 26.38 1.95 -13.79
CA ASN A 146 27.05 1.02 -12.88
C ASN A 146 26.10 -0.05 -12.33
N THR A 147 24.85 0.29 -12.09
CA THR A 147 23.82 -0.67 -11.67
C THR A 147 23.38 -1.52 -12.86
N PHE A 148 23.14 -0.88 -14.01
CA PHE A 148 22.60 -1.53 -15.20
C PHE A 148 23.54 -2.58 -15.83
N ARG A 149 24.86 -2.33 -15.82
CA ARG A 149 25.84 -3.22 -16.48
C ARG A 149 25.93 -4.62 -15.86
N TYR A 150 25.49 -4.77 -14.63
CA TYR A 150 25.52 -6.05 -13.89
C TYR A 150 24.18 -6.76 -13.85
N MET A 151 23.12 -6.15 -14.37
CA MET A 151 21.81 -6.79 -14.46
C MET A 151 21.80 -7.84 -15.57
N SER A 152 21.11 -8.95 -15.33
CA SER A 152 20.80 -9.91 -16.40
C SER A 152 19.81 -9.28 -17.40
N ASP A 153 19.70 -9.83 -18.61
CA ASP A 153 18.77 -9.30 -19.61
C ASP A 153 17.31 -9.42 -19.17
N GLU A 154 16.99 -10.43 -18.35
CA GLU A 154 15.69 -10.57 -17.72
C GLU A 154 15.44 -9.46 -16.69
N GLU A 155 16.41 -9.17 -15.82
CA GLU A 155 16.30 -8.10 -14.83
C GLU A 155 16.17 -6.72 -15.48
N LYS A 156 16.86 -6.47 -16.60
CA LYS A 156 16.71 -5.23 -17.37
C LYS A 156 15.31 -5.09 -17.94
N ALA A 157 14.73 -6.17 -18.47
CA ALA A 157 13.36 -6.16 -18.98
C ALA A 157 12.33 -5.90 -17.86
N GLU A 158 12.54 -6.47 -16.68
CA GLU A 158 11.70 -6.23 -15.49
C GLU A 158 11.80 -4.79 -14.98
N TYR A 159 13.01 -4.29 -14.87
CA TYR A 159 13.24 -2.92 -14.46
C TYR A 159 12.64 -1.92 -15.46
N LYS A 160 12.72 -2.21 -16.76
CA LYS A 160 12.01 -1.44 -17.79
C LYS A 160 10.48 -1.48 -17.58
N ARG A 161 9.90 -2.65 -17.29
CA ARG A 161 8.45 -2.78 -17.03
C ARG A 161 8.04 -1.92 -15.83
N PHE A 162 8.83 -1.94 -14.76
CA PHE A 162 8.61 -1.07 -13.60
C PHE A 162 8.64 0.41 -13.99
N LEU A 163 9.69 0.88 -14.65
CA LEU A 163 9.80 2.30 -15.05
C LEU A 163 8.67 2.73 -16.01
N ALA A 164 8.24 1.85 -16.91
CA ALA A 164 7.14 2.13 -17.83
C ALA A 164 5.76 2.20 -17.15
N SER A 165 5.61 1.55 -15.99
CA SER A 165 4.37 1.59 -15.20
C SER A 165 4.21 2.87 -14.38
N LEU A 166 5.28 3.65 -14.23
CA LEU A 166 5.26 4.85 -13.40
C LEU A 166 4.43 5.95 -14.08
N PRO A 167 3.60 6.68 -13.31
CA PRO A 167 2.85 7.80 -13.86
C PRO A 167 3.82 8.90 -14.28
N GLY A 168 3.57 9.53 -15.43
CA GLY A 168 4.38 10.66 -15.90
C GLY A 168 4.33 11.85 -14.94
N GLY A 169 5.43 12.59 -14.82
CA GLY A 169 5.48 13.75 -13.93
C GLY A 169 6.89 14.26 -13.64
N THR A 170 6.98 15.16 -12.66
CA THR A 170 8.25 15.66 -12.14
C THR A 170 8.63 14.86 -10.90
N TYR A 171 9.53 13.89 -11.08
CA TYR A 171 10.02 13.07 -9.99
C TYR A 171 10.98 13.86 -9.09
N THR A 172 10.83 13.66 -7.79
CA THR A 172 11.76 14.18 -6.79
C THR A 172 12.64 13.03 -6.33
N SER A 173 13.94 13.15 -6.57
CA SER A 173 14.89 12.18 -6.02
C SER A 173 14.78 12.17 -4.51
N TYR A 174 14.87 10.98 -3.92
CA TYR A 174 15.13 10.87 -2.49
C TYR A 174 16.50 11.51 -2.23
N THR A 175 16.46 12.75 -1.76
CA THR A 175 17.60 13.43 -1.18
C THR A 175 17.18 13.76 0.23
N SER A 176 17.96 13.28 1.21
CA SER A 176 17.65 13.37 2.63
C SER A 176 17.23 14.81 2.97
N ASN A 177 17.88 15.82 2.39
CA ASN A 177 17.58 17.25 2.59
C ASN A 177 16.15 17.73 2.28
N LYS A 178 15.35 17.02 1.46
CA LYS A 178 13.97 17.44 1.15
C LYS A 178 12.92 16.87 2.09
N LEU A 179 13.18 15.70 2.67
CA LEU A 179 12.27 14.99 3.56
C LEU A 179 12.79 14.92 5.01
N LYS A 180 14.01 15.37 5.26
CA LYS A 180 14.69 15.38 6.56
C LYS A 180 15.14 16.80 6.84
N THR A 181 14.70 17.34 7.97
CA THR A 181 15.24 18.56 8.55
C THR A 181 16.15 18.15 9.71
N VAL A 182 17.42 18.56 9.65
CA VAL A 182 18.36 18.34 10.75
C VAL A 182 18.44 19.63 11.55
N ASN A 183 18.12 19.56 12.85
CA ASN A 183 18.22 20.72 13.71
C ASN A 183 19.69 21.00 14.10
N ALA A 184 19.95 22.13 14.77
CA ALA A 184 21.29 22.52 15.21
C ALA A 184 21.96 21.52 16.17
N MET A 185 21.22 20.54 16.71
CA MET A 185 21.71 19.48 17.59
C MET A 185 21.92 18.15 16.86
N ASN A 186 21.95 18.14 15.52
CA ASN A 186 22.05 16.95 14.68
C ASN A 186 20.90 15.94 14.86
N VAL A 187 19.75 16.38 15.37
CA VAL A 187 18.54 15.53 15.44
C VAL A 187 17.77 15.67 14.14
N ALA A 188 17.58 14.55 13.45
CA ALA A 188 16.82 14.44 12.22
C ALA A 188 15.31 14.38 12.50
N THR A 189 14.55 15.25 11.86
CA THR A 189 13.08 15.22 11.82
C THR A 189 12.62 14.95 10.40
N TYR A 190 11.77 13.94 10.22
CA TYR A 190 11.26 13.54 8.91
C TYR A 190 9.89 14.16 8.66
N ASN A 191 9.71 14.72 7.46
CA ASN A 191 8.45 15.30 7.02
C ASN A 191 7.43 14.20 6.74
N ASN A 192 6.16 14.47 7.05
CA ASN A 192 5.05 13.56 6.74
C ASN A 192 4.77 13.58 5.23
N VAL A 193 4.79 12.40 4.63
CA VAL A 193 4.35 12.17 3.25
C VAL A 193 3.00 11.46 3.29
N TYR A 194 1.96 12.12 2.79
CA TYR A 194 0.60 11.56 2.69
C TYR A 194 0.48 10.79 1.38
N ILE A 195 0.47 9.46 1.46
CA ILE A 195 0.63 8.56 0.32
C ILE A 195 -0.70 8.38 -0.42
N SER A 196 -0.73 8.70 -1.71
CA SER A 196 -1.86 8.42 -2.60
C SER A 196 -1.68 7.13 -3.39
N LYS A 197 -0.43 6.77 -3.72
CA LYS A 197 -0.15 5.58 -4.53
C LYS A 197 1.23 5.00 -4.20
N ILE A 198 1.32 3.67 -4.20
CA ILE A 198 2.57 2.94 -4.10
C ILE A 198 2.64 1.98 -5.30
N VAL A 199 3.77 1.95 -6.00
CA VAL A 199 4.03 0.96 -7.06
C VAL A 199 5.26 0.17 -6.65
N LEU A 200 5.11 -1.16 -6.62
CA LEU A 200 6.12 -2.10 -6.16
C LEU A 200 6.38 -3.12 -7.25
N LEU A 201 7.64 -3.55 -7.37
CA LEU A 201 8.00 -4.74 -8.14
C LEU A 201 8.69 -5.73 -7.21
N TYR A 202 8.19 -6.96 -7.13
CA TYR A 202 8.80 -8.04 -6.36
C TYR A 202 8.68 -9.37 -7.09
N ALA A 203 9.52 -10.34 -6.67
CA ALA A 203 9.49 -11.69 -7.19
C ALA A 203 8.50 -12.55 -6.40
N VAL A 204 7.75 -13.39 -7.11
CA VAL A 204 6.78 -14.36 -6.55
C VAL A 204 7.08 -15.75 -7.11
N PRO A 205 6.79 -16.84 -6.37
CA PRO A 205 6.89 -18.18 -6.92
C PRO A 205 5.97 -18.33 -8.14
N LEU A 206 6.49 -18.94 -9.22
CA LEU A 206 5.71 -19.16 -10.43
C LEU A 206 4.86 -20.42 -10.29
N ASP A 207 3.55 -20.29 -10.56
CA ASP A 207 2.61 -21.40 -10.66
C ASP A 207 2.15 -21.54 -12.12
N SER A 208 2.52 -22.67 -12.74
CA SER A 208 2.24 -22.96 -14.15
C SER A 208 0.76 -22.96 -14.49
N LYS A 209 -0.13 -23.15 -13.49
CA LYS A 209 -1.58 -23.12 -13.71
C LYS A 209 -2.09 -21.76 -14.21
N TYR A 210 -1.38 -20.68 -13.91
CA TYR A 210 -1.79 -19.31 -14.23
C TYR A 210 -1.00 -18.71 -15.40
N VAL A 211 -0.15 -19.51 -16.04
CA VAL A 211 0.60 -19.11 -17.23
C VAL A 211 -0.22 -19.51 -18.46
N PRO A 212 -0.65 -18.55 -19.30
CA PRO A 212 -1.35 -18.89 -20.52
C PRO A 212 -0.42 -19.55 -21.53
N ASP A 213 -0.97 -20.39 -22.41
CA ASP A 213 -0.25 -21.14 -23.45
C ASP A 213 0.70 -20.25 -24.29
N ALA A 214 0.30 -19.00 -24.55
CA ALA A 214 1.09 -18.04 -25.33
C ALA A 214 2.42 -17.64 -24.67
N LEU A 215 2.51 -17.75 -23.34
CA LEU A 215 3.69 -17.37 -22.55
C LEU A 215 4.47 -18.57 -22.00
N GLU A 216 3.95 -19.79 -22.17
CA GLU A 216 4.54 -21.00 -21.60
C GLU A 216 6.01 -21.18 -21.98
N ALA A 217 6.33 -21.04 -23.28
CA ALA A 217 7.70 -21.15 -23.77
C ALA A 217 8.66 -20.09 -23.18
N SER A 218 8.15 -18.90 -22.83
CA SER A 218 8.93 -17.81 -22.24
C SER A 218 9.06 -17.92 -20.72
N ALA A 219 8.15 -18.66 -20.09
CA ALA A 219 8.11 -18.96 -18.66
C ALA A 219 8.92 -20.23 -18.30
N GLN A 220 9.49 -20.88 -19.30
CA GLN A 220 10.29 -22.08 -19.16
C GLN A 220 11.79 -21.79 -19.36
N GLU A 221 12.63 -22.59 -18.69
CA GLU A 221 14.08 -22.59 -18.83
C GLU A 221 14.58 -24.04 -18.97
N PRO A 222 15.76 -24.27 -19.60
CA PRO A 222 16.33 -25.61 -19.70
C PRO A 222 16.49 -26.23 -18.30
N ASP A 223 16.04 -27.48 -18.14
CA ASP A 223 16.19 -28.19 -16.86
C ASP A 223 17.64 -28.71 -16.73
N PRO A 224 18.45 -28.17 -15.79
CA PRO A 224 19.81 -28.66 -15.57
C PRO A 224 19.84 -30.09 -15.02
N ALA A 225 18.76 -30.57 -14.40
CA ALA A 225 18.65 -31.93 -13.89
C ALA A 225 18.28 -32.95 -14.97
N ASN A 226 17.60 -32.51 -16.04
CA ASN A 226 17.12 -33.37 -17.13
C ASN A 226 17.44 -32.75 -18.51
N PRO A 227 18.65 -33.02 -19.05
CA PRO A 227 19.08 -32.48 -20.34
C PRO A 227 18.10 -32.80 -21.47
N GLY A 228 17.65 -31.78 -22.19
CA GLY A 228 16.67 -31.90 -23.29
C GLY A 228 15.23 -31.66 -22.88
N THR A 229 14.96 -31.37 -21.61
CA THR A 229 13.65 -30.93 -21.12
C THR A 229 13.73 -29.50 -20.60
N ASN A 230 12.59 -28.82 -20.57
CA ASN A 230 12.46 -27.53 -19.92
C ASN A 230 11.66 -27.69 -18.63
N LYS A 231 12.04 -26.91 -17.62
CA LYS A 231 11.22 -26.69 -16.42
C LYS A 231 10.64 -25.29 -16.45
N PHE A 232 9.56 -25.05 -15.71
CA PHE A 232 9.14 -23.69 -15.43
C PHE A 232 10.20 -22.98 -14.59
N LYS A 233 10.36 -21.67 -14.83
CA LYS A 233 11.21 -20.82 -13.99
C LYS A 233 10.69 -20.84 -12.56
N ASP A 234 11.61 -20.70 -11.60
CA ASP A 234 11.26 -20.79 -10.19
C ASP A 234 10.41 -19.58 -9.72
N ASN A 235 10.64 -18.40 -10.31
CA ASN A 235 9.97 -17.16 -9.93
C ASN A 235 9.40 -16.43 -11.15
N ASP A 236 8.26 -15.76 -10.91
CA ASP A 236 7.70 -14.70 -11.72
C ASP A 236 7.89 -13.35 -11.01
N TYR A 237 7.59 -12.25 -11.68
CA TYR A 237 7.64 -10.90 -11.13
C TYR A 237 6.26 -10.27 -11.13
N CYS A 238 5.82 -9.81 -9.96
CA CYS A 238 4.58 -9.08 -9.77
C CYS A 238 4.88 -7.58 -9.71
N LEU A 239 4.19 -6.81 -10.56
CA LEU A 239 4.05 -5.37 -10.41
C LEU A 239 2.74 -5.10 -9.66
N GLU A 240 2.84 -4.66 -8.42
CA GLU A 240 1.70 -4.32 -7.58
C GLU A 240 1.55 -2.81 -7.49
N THR A 241 0.37 -2.30 -7.83
CA THR A 241 0.00 -0.89 -7.66
C THR A 241 -1.10 -0.79 -6.61
N ILE A 242 -0.76 -0.13 -5.51
CA ILE A 242 -1.66 0.16 -4.41
C ILE A 242 -2.10 1.61 -4.56
N THR A 243 -3.40 1.84 -4.70
CA THR A 243 -3.98 3.18 -4.82
C THR A 243 -4.92 3.45 -3.67
N PHE A 244 -4.72 4.59 -3.01
CA PHE A 244 -5.59 5.08 -1.95
C PHE A 244 -6.47 6.19 -2.50
N GLN A 245 -7.78 5.98 -2.44
CA GLN A 245 -8.75 6.96 -2.87
C GLN A 245 -9.85 7.05 -1.83
N ASP A 246 -10.01 8.24 -1.26
CA ASP A 246 -10.98 8.54 -0.21
C ASP A 246 -10.81 7.57 0.97
N ASP A 247 -11.84 6.77 1.25
CA ASP A 247 -11.87 5.78 2.33
C ASP A 247 -11.44 4.37 1.91
N LYS A 248 -10.92 4.21 0.68
CA LYS A 248 -10.66 2.91 0.06
C LYS A 248 -9.20 2.70 -0.32
N MET A 249 -8.78 1.45 -0.20
CA MET A 249 -7.51 0.94 -0.71
C MET A 249 -7.78 -0.09 -1.81
N TYR A 250 -7.22 0.18 -2.99
CA TYR A 250 -7.28 -0.70 -4.15
C TYR A 250 -5.92 -1.31 -4.41
N ILE A 251 -5.88 -2.61 -4.72
CA ILE A 251 -4.65 -3.33 -5.08
C ILE A 251 -4.82 -3.89 -6.49
N THR A 252 -3.83 -3.63 -7.34
CA THR A 252 -3.81 -4.10 -8.72
C THR A 252 -2.50 -4.80 -8.99
N ASN A 253 -2.57 -5.98 -9.61
CA ASN A 253 -1.42 -6.84 -9.83
C ASN A 253 -1.24 -7.10 -11.32
N SER A 254 0.01 -6.98 -11.77
CA SER A 254 0.44 -7.31 -13.13
C SER A 254 1.68 -8.18 -13.09
N TYR A 255 1.49 -9.46 -13.34
CA TYR A 255 2.50 -10.49 -13.45
C TYR A 255 3.13 -10.51 -14.85
N ARG A 256 4.41 -10.92 -14.94
CA ARG A 256 5.10 -11.08 -16.22
C ARG A 256 4.61 -12.32 -16.97
N TYR A 257 4.50 -13.45 -16.25
CA TYR A 257 4.18 -14.75 -16.84
C TYR A 257 2.80 -15.26 -16.43
N MET A 258 2.42 -15.11 -15.15
CA MET A 258 1.13 -15.55 -14.60
C MET A 258 0.01 -14.56 -14.95
N THR A 259 -0.12 -14.21 -16.23
CA THR A 259 -1.00 -13.11 -16.65
C THR A 259 -2.49 -13.39 -16.43
N ASP A 260 -2.89 -14.65 -16.21
CA ASP A 260 -4.27 -14.99 -15.87
C ASP A 260 -4.66 -14.50 -14.47
N MET A 261 -3.69 -14.18 -13.62
CA MET A 261 -3.89 -13.54 -12.31
C MET A 261 -3.88 -12.01 -12.39
N ASN A 262 -3.68 -11.42 -13.57
CA ASN A 262 -3.61 -9.97 -13.69
C ASN A 262 -4.97 -9.33 -13.42
N THR A 263 -4.94 -8.23 -12.67
CA THR A 263 -6.13 -7.39 -12.50
C THR A 263 -6.37 -6.59 -13.79
N THR A 264 -7.58 -6.67 -14.33
CA THR A 264 -7.94 -6.05 -15.61
C THR A 264 -8.46 -4.62 -15.49
N THR A 265 -8.96 -4.26 -14.32
CA THR A 265 -9.46 -2.92 -13.99
C THR A 265 -8.62 -2.35 -12.84
N THR A 266 -8.62 -1.03 -12.62
CA THR A 266 -7.72 -0.40 -11.63
C THR A 266 -8.45 0.08 -10.38
N LEU A 267 -9.66 0.62 -10.53
CA LEU A 267 -10.49 1.19 -9.46
C LEU A 267 -11.89 0.57 -9.52
N SER A 268 -11.95 -0.75 -9.39
CA SER A 268 -13.20 -1.51 -9.34
C SER A 268 -13.38 -2.12 -7.94
N ASP A 269 -14.62 -2.45 -7.60
CA ASP A 269 -14.92 -3.16 -6.36
C ASP A 269 -14.26 -4.55 -6.30
N ASP A 270 -13.89 -5.13 -7.45
CA ASP A 270 -13.16 -6.40 -7.54
C ASP A 270 -11.73 -6.32 -6.98
N ASN A 271 -11.14 -5.11 -6.96
CA ASN A 271 -9.79 -4.87 -6.47
C ASN A 271 -9.76 -4.19 -5.09
N LEU A 272 -10.93 -4.02 -4.47
CA LEU A 272 -11.07 -3.34 -3.20
C LEU A 272 -10.50 -4.22 -2.09
N PHE A 273 -9.38 -3.79 -1.51
CA PHE A 273 -8.72 -4.54 -0.44
C PHE A 273 -9.25 -4.13 0.95
N ALA A 274 -9.40 -2.83 1.16
CA ALA A 274 -9.90 -2.30 2.42
C ALA A 274 -10.79 -1.09 2.20
N THR A 275 -11.78 -1.00 3.06
CA THR A 275 -12.66 0.15 3.26
C THR A 275 -12.35 0.74 4.63
N ASP A 276 -12.72 2.00 4.86
CA ASP A 276 -12.69 2.65 6.19
C ASP A 276 -11.34 3.26 6.56
N ILE A 277 -10.47 3.45 5.56
CA ILE A 277 -9.30 4.33 5.69
C ILE A 277 -9.82 5.74 5.94
N ASN A 278 -9.22 6.43 6.90
CA ASN A 278 -9.58 7.81 7.17
C ASN A 278 -9.03 8.72 6.06
N TYR A 279 -9.66 9.86 5.80
CA TYR A 279 -9.14 10.84 4.86
C TYR A 279 -9.48 12.26 5.28
N VAL A 280 -8.75 13.22 4.71
CA VAL A 280 -8.96 14.64 4.88
C VAL A 280 -9.30 15.24 3.52
N VAL A 281 -10.37 16.03 3.47
CA VAL A 281 -10.76 16.79 2.29
C VAL A 281 -9.83 18.00 2.17
N GLY A 282 -8.95 17.97 1.16
CA GLY A 282 -8.08 19.09 0.81
C GLY A 282 -8.74 20.03 -0.20
N SER A 283 -8.12 21.18 -0.45
CA SER A 283 -8.61 22.18 -1.41
C SER A 283 -8.62 21.71 -2.86
N SER A 284 -7.83 20.69 -3.20
CA SER A 284 -7.63 20.22 -4.58
C SER A 284 -7.87 18.73 -4.76
N ALA A 285 -7.66 17.93 -3.72
CA ALA A 285 -7.89 16.50 -3.71
C ALA A 285 -8.07 16.00 -2.28
N ASN A 286 -8.73 14.87 -2.12
CA ASN A 286 -8.81 14.17 -0.85
C ASN A 286 -7.46 13.51 -0.53
N ILE A 287 -7.08 13.58 0.74
CA ILE A 287 -5.78 13.15 1.25
C ILE A 287 -6.03 11.92 2.12
N PRO A 288 -5.61 10.73 1.70
CA PRO A 288 -5.81 9.51 2.47
C PRO A 288 -4.97 9.51 3.75
N GLY A 289 -5.47 8.80 4.75
CA GLY A 289 -4.88 8.60 6.07
C GLY A 289 -3.75 7.59 6.07
N VAL A 290 -2.90 7.65 5.06
CA VAL A 290 -1.71 6.80 4.95
C VAL A 290 -0.51 7.73 4.97
N VAL A 291 0.18 7.79 6.10
CA VAL A 291 1.28 8.72 6.33
C VAL A 291 2.58 7.93 6.40
N ALA A 292 3.57 8.34 5.62
CA ALA A 292 4.91 7.80 5.69
C ALA A 292 5.93 8.84 6.14
N LYS A 293 6.87 8.40 6.98
CA LYS A 293 8.14 9.08 7.24
C LYS A 293 9.24 8.19 6.69
N ILE A 294 9.95 8.68 5.69
CA ILE A 294 10.86 7.86 4.90
C ILE A 294 12.29 8.27 5.25
N ASP A 295 13.08 7.29 5.67
CA ASP A 295 14.52 7.40 5.87
C ASP A 295 15.27 6.48 4.91
N GLY A 296 15.46 6.97 3.68
CA GLY A 296 16.26 6.33 2.65
C GLY A 296 17.77 6.35 2.89
N ASP A 297 18.30 7.00 3.94
CA ASP A 297 19.71 6.76 4.32
C ASP A 297 19.86 5.36 4.94
N ASN A 298 18.81 4.87 5.60
CA ASN A 298 18.73 3.58 6.29
C ASN A 298 17.76 2.60 5.62
N ASP A 299 17.29 2.89 4.40
CA ASP A 299 16.26 2.13 3.67
C ASP A 299 15.04 1.74 4.54
N SER A 300 14.58 2.67 5.38
CA SER A 300 13.45 2.44 6.29
C SER A 300 12.29 3.38 6.03
N ILE A 301 11.07 2.86 6.16
CA ILE A 301 9.83 3.59 6.00
C ILE A 301 9.01 3.36 7.27
N MET A 302 8.74 4.43 8.01
CA MET A 302 7.75 4.41 9.07
C MET A 302 6.39 4.73 8.46
N LEU A 303 5.44 3.82 8.63
CA LEU A 303 4.09 3.92 8.11
C LEU A 303 3.09 4.06 9.26
N ASP A 304 2.25 5.08 9.15
CA ASP A 304 1.12 5.36 10.04
C ASP A 304 -0.16 5.29 9.20
N VAL A 305 -0.97 4.25 9.40
CA VAL A 305 -2.26 4.07 8.70
C VAL A 305 -3.40 4.36 9.66
N TYR A 306 -4.25 5.31 9.28
CA TYR A 306 -5.40 5.78 10.04
C TYR A 306 -6.67 5.21 9.46
N PHE A 307 -7.46 4.55 10.29
CA PHE A 307 -8.81 4.07 9.97
C PHE A 307 -9.81 4.85 10.81
N ALA A 308 -10.95 5.23 10.22
CA ALA A 308 -12.03 5.84 10.98
C ALA A 308 -13.41 5.45 10.46
N LYS A 309 -14.24 4.91 11.37
CA LYS A 309 -15.65 4.63 11.13
C LYS A 309 -16.40 4.47 12.43
N TYR A 310 -17.70 4.77 12.43
CA TYR A 310 -18.57 4.65 13.60
C TYR A 310 -18.07 5.38 14.86
N ASN A 311 -17.45 6.56 14.71
CA ASN A 311 -16.86 7.33 15.81
C ASN A 311 -15.69 6.60 16.52
N MET A 312 -14.98 5.76 15.77
CA MET A 312 -13.79 5.06 16.22
C MET A 312 -12.64 5.36 15.29
N SER A 313 -11.44 5.43 15.85
CA SER A 313 -10.21 5.58 15.08
C SER A 313 -9.21 4.52 15.49
N TYR A 314 -8.62 3.85 14.52
CA TYR A 314 -7.49 2.97 14.73
C TYR A 314 -6.28 3.56 14.02
N GLN A 315 -5.13 3.48 14.68
CA GLN A 315 -3.87 3.89 14.10
C GLN A 315 -2.87 2.75 14.27
N ASN A 316 -2.43 2.21 13.14
CA ASN A 316 -1.32 1.27 13.11
C ASN A 316 -0.06 2.04 12.74
N LYS A 317 0.91 2.04 13.64
CA LYS A 317 2.22 2.66 13.46
C LYS A 317 3.28 1.57 13.49
N GLY A 318 4.24 1.66 12.58
CA GLY A 318 5.46 0.88 12.71
C GLY A 318 6.49 1.26 11.66
N MET A 319 7.70 0.77 11.88
CA MET A 319 8.83 1.00 11.01
C MET A 319 9.14 -0.28 10.26
N THR A 320 9.17 -0.16 8.94
CA THR A 320 9.48 -1.24 8.02
C THR A 320 10.83 -0.97 7.41
N VAL A 321 11.77 -1.90 7.61
CA VAL A 321 13.06 -1.89 6.94
C VAL A 321 12.92 -2.72 5.67
N ILE A 322 13.25 -2.13 4.52
CA ILE A 322 13.22 -2.82 3.25
C ILE A 322 14.39 -3.81 3.22
N ARG A 323 14.12 -5.09 2.88
CA ARG A 323 15.16 -6.13 2.96
C ARG A 323 16.25 -5.95 1.91
N ASN A 324 15.89 -5.40 0.77
CA ASN A 324 16.82 -5.17 -0.31
C ASN A 324 17.51 -3.81 -0.12
N SER A 325 18.83 -3.83 0.02
CA SER A 325 19.63 -2.61 0.00
C SER A 325 19.50 -1.95 -1.37
N TYR A 326 19.47 -0.62 -1.43
CA TYR A 326 19.44 0.16 -2.69
C TYR A 326 18.09 0.29 -3.39
N VAL A 327 17.00 0.11 -2.64
CA VAL A 327 15.64 0.35 -3.13
C VAL A 327 15.29 1.83 -3.15
N LEU A 328 15.70 2.59 -2.12
CA LEU A 328 15.44 4.03 -2.02
C LEU A 328 16.65 4.88 -2.42
N HIS A 329 17.85 4.30 -2.48
CA HIS A 329 19.09 5.00 -2.83
C HIS A 329 19.97 4.22 -3.81
N ASP A 330 20.87 4.92 -4.50
CA ASP A 330 21.85 4.32 -5.44
C ASP A 330 22.92 3.53 -4.69
N ALA A 331 23.36 2.41 -5.28
CA ALA A 331 24.51 1.69 -4.79
C ALA A 331 25.74 2.62 -4.82
N LYS A 332 26.42 2.74 -3.68
CA LYS A 332 27.64 3.53 -3.55
C LYS A 332 28.84 2.83 -4.18
#